data_AF-A0A653TPF6-F1
#
_entry.id   AF-A0A653TPF6-F1
#
_cell.length_a   1.000
_cell.length_b   1.000
_cell.length_c   1.000
_cell.angle_alpha   90.00
_cell.angle_beta   90.00
_cell.angle_gamma   90.00
#
_symmetry.space_group_name_H-M   'P 1'
#
loop_
_entity.id
_entity.type
_entity.pdbx_description
1 polymer ?
#
loop_
_entity_poly.entity_id
_entity_poly.type
_entity_poly.pdbx_seq_one_letter_code
_entity_poly.pdbx_strand_id
1 'polypeptide(L)'
;MTGELTVAIKGGLRKSAKEVLEHTDDVKKELDNLVIEENNVKRRLTSTEKIDVIEHLENLGGNAPVSSIVVTKDPIRVKAFIEGLARLEKIKIDNPFDYIKEAMPYFNHKAIGNEIIQIGDENCALTSEVIVKFFKTGKIESAIPSPMLGTDLVAKKFGGGSFIPSTISRMELLIQEGEIIIIRGVFKKITYKNTNKFSSYGHYFVGIKKQGKIHLLDGQTGENVIFEQTRKVQDFINGRYKKGEGWFEYLKVR
;
A
#
# COMPACT_ATOMS: atom_id res chain seq x y z
N MET A 1 -14.76 16.43 5.40
CA MET A 1 -13.75 17.48 5.25
C MET A 1 -13.89 18.17 3.91
N THR A 2 -13.93 19.50 3.89
CA THR A 2 -13.80 20.26 2.63
C THR A 2 -12.40 20.07 2.05
N GLY A 3 -12.25 20.17 0.72
CA GLY A 3 -10.99 19.88 0.03
C GLY A 3 -9.83 20.80 0.45
N GLU A 4 -10.13 22.02 0.89
CA GLU A 4 -9.14 23.00 1.34
C GLU A 4 -8.54 22.60 2.69
N LEU A 5 -9.36 22.03 3.60
CA LEU A 5 -8.92 21.55 4.91
C LEU A 5 -7.89 20.43 4.79
N THR A 6 -8.14 19.47 3.90
CA THR A 6 -7.25 18.34 3.67
C THR A 6 -5.90 18.78 3.08
N VAL A 7 -5.87 19.84 2.28
CA VAL A 7 -4.63 20.38 1.68
C VAL A 7 -3.82 21.19 2.70
N ALA A 8 -4.46 22.03 3.52
CA ALA A 8 -3.80 22.78 4.58
C ALA A 8 -3.20 21.86 5.66
N ILE A 9 -3.94 20.82 6.05
CA ILE A 9 -3.50 19.76 6.96
C ILE A 9 -2.32 19.00 6.35
N LYS A 10 -2.40 18.56 5.08
CA LYS A 10 -1.28 17.87 4.40
C LYS A 10 -0.03 18.76 4.24
N GLY A 11 -0.21 20.07 4.02
CA GLY A 11 0.89 21.04 3.89
C GLY A 11 1.60 21.32 5.22
N GLY A 12 0.84 21.55 6.30
CA GLY A 12 1.38 21.76 7.65
C GLY A 12 1.98 20.49 8.26
N LEU A 13 1.28 19.36 8.18
CA LEU A 13 1.75 18.08 8.71
C LEU A 13 2.90 17.48 7.90
N ARG A 14 3.09 17.78 6.60
CA ARG A 14 4.32 17.34 5.92
C ARG A 14 5.59 17.95 6.52
N LYS A 15 5.48 19.17 7.07
CA LYS A 15 6.61 19.88 7.68
C LYS A 15 6.87 19.35 9.10
N SER A 16 5.82 19.08 9.88
CA SER A 16 5.92 18.57 11.26
C SER A 16 6.08 17.05 11.36
N ALA A 17 5.46 16.25 10.49
CA ALA A 17 5.57 14.78 10.50
C ALA A 17 6.97 14.27 10.15
N LYS A 18 7.83 15.12 9.59
CA LYS A 18 9.26 14.81 9.40
C LYS A 18 10.04 14.85 10.73
N GLU A 19 9.54 15.56 11.74
CA GLU A 19 10.13 15.72 13.07
C GLU A 19 9.47 14.83 14.15
N VAL A 20 8.22 14.37 13.96
CA VAL A 20 7.36 13.81 15.04
C VAL A 20 7.22 12.27 15.01
N LEU A 21 7.92 11.58 14.11
CA LEU A 21 7.77 10.13 13.90
C LEU A 21 8.31 9.20 15.02
N GLU A 22 8.74 9.73 16.18
CA GLU A 22 9.27 8.92 17.28
C GLU A 22 8.33 8.77 18.50
N HIS A 23 7.25 9.56 18.64
CA HIS A 23 6.41 9.54 19.86
C HIS A 23 4.90 9.68 19.58
N THR A 24 4.11 8.62 19.86
CA THR A 24 2.64 8.60 19.66
C THR A 24 1.88 9.57 20.58
N ASP A 25 2.42 9.86 21.76
CA ASP A 25 1.85 10.86 22.68
C ASP A 25 2.04 12.29 22.15
N ASP A 26 3.10 12.53 21.37
CA ASP A 26 3.37 13.82 20.77
C ASP A 26 2.44 14.11 19.59
N VAL A 27 1.99 13.10 18.85
CA VAL A 27 1.01 13.27 17.75
C VAL A 27 -0.34 13.76 18.28
N LYS A 28 -0.86 13.18 19.37
CA LYS A 28 -2.11 13.65 19.99
C LYS A 28 -1.98 15.09 20.47
N LYS A 29 -0.85 15.41 21.11
CA LYS A 29 -0.53 16.75 21.61
C LYS A 29 -0.37 17.77 20.48
N GLU A 30 0.19 17.38 19.34
CA GLU A 30 0.26 18.23 18.15
C GLU A 30 -1.12 18.46 17.54
N LEU A 31 -1.93 17.41 17.38
CA LEU A 31 -3.28 17.52 16.84
C LEU A 31 -4.21 18.38 17.73
N ASP A 32 -3.99 18.37 19.05
CA ASP A 32 -4.68 19.23 20.01
C ASP A 32 -4.35 20.72 19.85
N ASN A 33 -3.16 21.02 19.34
CA ASN A 33 -2.65 22.37 19.14
C ASN A 33 -2.68 22.83 17.68
N LEU A 34 -2.98 21.92 16.74
CA LEU A 34 -3.05 22.24 15.32
C LEU A 34 -4.23 23.17 15.04
N VAL A 35 -3.90 24.35 14.53
CA VAL A 35 -4.87 25.35 14.05
C VAL A 35 -4.86 25.31 12.53
N ILE A 36 -6.03 25.01 11.97
CA ILE A 36 -6.27 24.98 10.53
C ILE A 36 -7.08 26.22 10.14
N GLU A 37 -6.85 26.72 8.94
CA GLU A 37 -7.59 27.84 8.39
C GLU A 37 -8.47 27.35 7.25
N GLU A 38 -9.78 27.56 7.39
CA GLU A 38 -10.81 27.12 6.46
C GLU A 38 -11.78 28.29 6.25
N ASN A 39 -11.98 28.74 5.00
CA ASN A 39 -12.83 29.90 4.70
C ASN A 39 -12.46 31.18 5.49
N ASN A 40 -11.16 31.48 5.65
CA ASN A 40 -10.62 32.56 6.49
C ASN A 40 -10.97 32.45 7.99
N VAL A 41 -11.42 31.28 8.46
CA VAL A 41 -11.69 31.01 9.86
C VAL A 41 -10.63 30.05 10.39
N LYS A 42 -9.88 30.51 11.40
CA LYS A 42 -8.90 29.68 12.11
C LYS A 42 -9.60 28.89 13.21
N ARG A 43 -9.51 27.57 13.15
CA ARG A 43 -10.08 26.67 14.17
C ARG A 43 -9.15 25.51 14.49
N ARG A 44 -9.40 24.85 15.63
CA ARG A 44 -8.74 23.58 15.98
C ARG A 44 -9.51 22.41 15.37
N LEU A 45 -8.84 21.27 15.26
CA LEU A 45 -9.49 20.00 14.90
C LEU A 45 -10.49 19.58 15.99
N THR A 46 -11.63 19.06 15.57
CA THR A 46 -12.61 18.40 16.44
C THR A 46 -12.10 17.02 16.87
N SER A 47 -12.67 16.44 17.94
CA SER A 47 -12.27 15.10 18.40
C SER A 47 -12.45 14.03 17.32
N THR A 48 -13.50 14.12 16.51
CA THR A 48 -13.74 13.20 15.39
C THR A 48 -12.67 13.35 14.30
N GLU A 49 -12.32 14.58 13.89
CA GLU A 49 -11.26 14.81 12.91
C GLU A 49 -9.88 14.33 13.42
N LYS A 50 -9.62 14.42 14.73
CA LYS A 50 -8.40 13.86 15.33
C LYS A 50 -8.39 12.33 15.29
N ILE A 51 -9.52 11.70 15.60
CA ILE A 51 -9.67 10.24 15.49
C ILE A 51 -9.44 9.81 14.05
N ASP A 52 -10.02 10.48 13.06
CA ASP A 52 -9.83 10.16 11.64
C ASP A 52 -8.35 10.29 11.22
N VAL A 53 -7.64 11.31 11.72
CA VAL A 53 -6.21 11.48 11.45
C VAL A 53 -5.39 10.39 12.13
N ILE A 54 -5.69 10.06 13.38
CA ILE A 54 -5.00 9.00 14.13
C ILE A 54 -5.25 7.65 13.48
N GLU A 55 -6.50 7.30 13.16
CA GLU A 55 -6.87 6.07 12.46
C GLU A 55 -6.18 6.01 11.08
N HIS A 56 -6.12 7.13 10.35
CA HIS A 56 -5.35 7.19 9.11
C HIS A 56 -3.85 6.93 9.34
N LEU A 57 -3.25 7.50 10.39
CA LEU A 57 -1.84 7.31 10.74
C LEU A 57 -1.54 5.90 11.25
N GLU A 58 -2.42 5.30 12.05
CA GLU A 58 -2.33 3.93 12.56
C GLU A 58 -2.48 2.91 11.42
N ASN A 59 -3.36 3.19 10.45
CA ASN A 59 -3.52 2.39 9.24
C ASN A 59 -2.35 2.54 8.24
N LEU A 60 -1.54 3.60 8.34
CA LEU A 60 -0.29 3.71 7.59
C LEU A 60 0.84 2.82 8.13
N GLY A 61 0.64 2.21 9.31
CA GLY A 61 1.61 1.37 10.04
C GLY A 61 1.20 -0.09 10.17
N GLY A 62 0.47 -0.68 9.21
CA GLY A 62 0.35 -2.13 9.04
C GLY A 62 -0.14 -3.00 10.21
N ASN A 63 -0.50 -2.43 11.36
CA ASN A 63 -0.72 -3.18 12.62
C ASN A 63 -2.20 -3.49 12.89
N ALA A 64 -3.10 -3.16 11.97
CA ALA A 64 -4.52 -3.47 12.08
C ALA A 64 -4.82 -4.86 11.49
N PRO A 65 -5.67 -5.68 12.15
CA PRO A 65 -6.17 -6.91 11.55
C PRO A 65 -7.05 -6.59 10.33
N VAL A 66 -6.42 -6.62 9.15
CA VAL A 66 -7.02 -6.91 7.84
C VAL A 66 -8.20 -6.03 7.39
N SER A 67 -8.14 -4.70 7.60
CA SER A 67 -8.95 -3.78 6.77
C SER A 67 -8.03 -3.00 5.84
N SER A 68 -8.38 -2.94 4.55
CA SER A 68 -7.68 -2.04 3.63
C SER A 68 -7.87 -0.59 4.07
N ILE A 69 -6.81 0.22 3.94
CA ILE A 69 -6.83 1.66 4.22
C ILE A 69 -7.81 2.45 3.32
N VAL A 70 -8.32 1.81 2.26
CA VAL A 70 -9.20 2.38 1.24
C VAL A 70 -10.68 2.18 1.60
N VAL A 71 -11.03 1.10 2.29
CA VAL A 71 -12.42 0.77 2.65
C VAL A 71 -12.99 1.85 3.57
N THR A 72 -14.16 2.38 3.23
CA THR A 72 -14.79 3.46 4.00
C THR A 72 -16.25 3.67 3.59
N LYS A 73 -17.04 4.24 4.50
CA LYS A 73 -18.41 4.73 4.28
C LYS A 73 -18.52 6.25 4.33
N ASP A 74 -17.40 6.97 4.47
CA ASP A 74 -17.41 8.43 4.49
C ASP A 74 -17.82 8.96 3.09
N PRO A 75 -18.97 9.67 2.97
CA PRO A 75 -19.47 10.14 1.69
C PRO A 75 -18.49 11.05 0.94
N ILE A 76 -17.63 11.78 1.66
CA ILE A 76 -16.64 12.68 1.05
C ILE A 76 -15.52 11.87 0.41
N ARG A 77 -15.01 10.85 1.10
CA ARG A 77 -14.00 9.92 0.55
C ARG A 77 -14.56 9.09 -0.60
N VAL A 78 -15.81 8.62 -0.51
CA VAL A 78 -16.50 7.87 -1.58
C VAL A 78 -16.62 8.73 -2.83
N LYS A 79 -17.09 9.98 -2.68
CA LYS A 79 -17.17 10.93 -3.81
C LYS A 79 -15.80 11.20 -4.43
N ALA A 80 -14.78 11.46 -3.61
CA ALA A 80 -13.41 11.71 -4.09
C ALA A 80 -12.82 10.50 -4.83
N PHE A 81 -13.12 9.27 -4.40
CA PHE A 81 -12.71 8.04 -5.08
C PHE A 81 -13.34 7.92 -6.48
N ILE A 82 -14.65 8.16 -6.58
CA ILE A 82 -15.38 8.10 -7.87
C ILE A 82 -14.86 9.17 -8.84
N GLU A 83 -14.73 10.41 -8.37
CA GLU A 83 -14.23 11.53 -9.19
C GLU A 83 -12.76 11.34 -9.59
N GLY A 84 -11.94 10.80 -8.67
CA GLY A 84 -10.54 10.50 -8.92
C GLY A 84 -10.35 9.46 -10.03
N LEU A 85 -11.08 8.35 -9.99
CA LEU A 85 -11.04 7.34 -11.05
C LEU A 85 -11.47 7.94 -12.40
N ALA A 86 -12.60 8.64 -12.44
CA ALA A 86 -13.12 9.26 -13.65
C ALA A 86 -12.17 10.30 -14.26
N ARG A 87 -11.36 10.99 -13.43
CA ARG A 87 -10.28 11.86 -13.89
C ARG A 87 -9.13 11.05 -14.50
N LEU A 88 -8.65 10.03 -13.79
CA LEU A 88 -7.50 9.23 -14.23
C LEU A 88 -7.78 8.48 -15.53
N GLU A 89 -9.02 8.03 -15.76
CA GLU A 89 -9.42 7.37 -17.00
C GLU A 89 -9.44 8.29 -18.23
N LYS A 90 -9.51 9.62 -18.02
CA LYS A 90 -9.54 10.61 -19.10
C LYS A 90 -8.16 11.11 -19.52
N ILE A 91 -7.14 10.89 -18.70
CA ILE A 91 -5.78 11.36 -18.99
C ILE A 91 -4.96 10.24 -19.63
N LYS A 92 -4.05 10.62 -20.53
CA LYS A 92 -3.01 9.71 -21.00
C LYS A 92 -1.88 9.70 -19.98
N ILE A 93 -1.63 8.56 -19.36
CA ILE A 93 -0.59 8.40 -18.35
C ILE A 93 0.69 7.89 -19.03
N ASP A 94 1.60 8.80 -19.36
CA ASP A 94 2.88 8.47 -19.99
C ASP A 94 3.93 7.98 -18.98
N ASN A 95 3.87 8.48 -17.73
CA ASN A 95 4.76 8.09 -16.63
C ASN A 95 3.96 7.49 -15.46
N PRO A 96 3.63 6.19 -15.48
CA PRO A 96 2.75 5.58 -14.48
C PRO A 96 3.23 5.72 -13.04
N PHE A 97 4.54 5.78 -12.81
CA PHE A 97 5.10 5.95 -11.47
C PHE A 97 4.69 7.27 -10.80
N ASP A 98 4.49 8.34 -11.56
CA ASP A 98 4.07 9.63 -10.98
C ASP A 98 2.63 9.57 -10.46
N TYR A 99 1.83 8.65 -10.99
CA TYR A 99 0.41 8.47 -10.68
C TYR A 99 0.14 7.28 -9.76
N ILE A 100 1.14 6.46 -9.42
CA ILE A 100 0.91 5.21 -8.68
C ILE A 100 0.23 5.43 -7.32
N LYS A 101 0.58 6.51 -6.60
CA LYS A 101 -0.05 6.84 -5.32
C LYS A 101 -1.54 7.13 -5.45
N GLU A 102 -1.93 7.74 -6.57
CA GLU A 102 -3.32 8.05 -6.85
C GLU A 102 -4.07 6.85 -7.43
N ALA A 103 -3.40 6.03 -8.24
CA ALA A 103 -3.97 4.84 -8.86
C ALA A 103 -4.17 3.68 -7.87
N MET A 104 -3.34 3.60 -6.80
CA MET A 104 -3.32 2.46 -5.88
C MET A 104 -4.69 1.99 -5.37
N PRO A 105 -5.59 2.88 -4.94
CA PRO A 105 -6.89 2.47 -4.41
C PRO A 105 -7.72 1.64 -5.40
N TYR A 106 -7.58 1.85 -6.71
CA TYR A 106 -8.48 1.27 -7.72
C TYR A 106 -8.11 -0.15 -8.16
N PHE A 107 -6.92 -0.65 -7.81
CA PHE A 107 -6.48 -1.99 -8.22
C PHE A 107 -7.21 -3.12 -7.49
N ASN A 108 -7.79 -2.85 -6.31
CA ASN A 108 -8.52 -3.87 -5.54
C ASN A 108 -9.74 -3.32 -4.78
N HIS A 109 -10.21 -2.13 -5.12
CA HIS A 109 -11.39 -1.53 -4.49
C HIS A 109 -12.32 -0.96 -5.54
N LYS A 110 -13.61 -0.89 -5.19
CA LYS A 110 -14.64 -0.27 -6.00
C LYS A 110 -15.67 0.42 -5.12
N ALA A 111 -16.27 1.48 -5.64
CA ALA A 111 -17.41 2.11 -5.01
C ALA A 111 -18.68 1.30 -5.33
N ILE A 112 -19.49 1.02 -4.31
CA ILE A 112 -20.84 0.46 -4.45
C ILE A 112 -21.78 1.31 -3.60
N GLY A 113 -22.71 2.00 -4.24
CA GLY A 113 -23.64 2.90 -3.54
C GLY A 113 -22.88 4.01 -2.80
N ASN A 114 -22.97 4.01 -1.48
CA ASN A 114 -22.38 5.01 -0.58
C ASN A 114 -21.12 4.52 0.15
N GLU A 115 -20.49 3.43 -0.30
CA GLU A 115 -19.29 2.89 0.32
C GLU A 115 -18.23 2.46 -0.70
N ILE A 116 -16.97 2.40 -0.25
CA ILE A 116 -15.86 1.78 -0.98
C ILE A 116 -15.60 0.43 -0.33
N ILE A 117 -15.67 -0.63 -1.13
CA ILE A 117 -15.41 -2.00 -0.68
C ILE A 117 -14.15 -2.56 -1.32
N GLN A 118 -13.53 -3.51 -0.63
CA GLN A 118 -12.46 -4.34 -1.17
C GLN A 118 -13.03 -5.43 -2.09
N ILE A 119 -12.39 -5.66 -3.23
CA ILE A 119 -12.83 -6.67 -4.22
C ILE A 119 -12.50 -8.09 -3.72
N GLY A 120 -11.34 -8.27 -3.07
CA GLY A 120 -10.97 -9.51 -2.41
C GLY A 120 -9.76 -9.34 -1.50
N ASP A 121 -9.61 -10.24 -0.54
CA ASP A 121 -8.54 -10.28 0.46
C ASP A 121 -7.57 -11.46 0.25
N GLU A 122 -7.81 -12.30 -0.75
CA GLU A 122 -6.93 -13.42 -1.15
C GLU A 122 -6.28 -13.25 -2.53
N ASN A 123 -6.63 -12.19 -3.26
CA ASN A 123 -6.28 -11.98 -4.66
C ASN A 123 -4.95 -11.22 -4.90
N CYS A 124 -4.05 -11.17 -3.91
CA CYS A 124 -2.81 -10.37 -3.95
C CYS A 124 -1.93 -10.59 -5.19
N ALA A 125 -1.94 -11.81 -5.75
CA ALA A 125 -1.26 -12.12 -7.01
C ALA A 125 -1.86 -11.40 -8.23
N LEU A 126 -3.20 -11.36 -8.34
CA LEU A 126 -3.88 -10.66 -9.44
C LEU A 126 -3.82 -9.15 -9.26
N THR A 127 -3.83 -8.69 -8.02
CA THR A 127 -3.60 -7.28 -7.72
C THR A 127 -2.19 -6.83 -8.12
N SER A 128 -1.18 -7.67 -7.89
CA SER A 128 0.17 -7.42 -8.41
C SER A 128 0.21 -7.39 -9.94
N GLU A 129 -0.60 -8.23 -10.60
CA GLU A 129 -0.68 -8.27 -12.07
C GLU A 129 -1.20 -6.95 -12.65
N VAL A 130 -2.28 -6.40 -12.11
CA VAL A 130 -2.86 -5.14 -12.61
C VAL A 130 -1.96 -3.93 -12.32
N ILE A 131 -1.21 -3.94 -11.21
CA ILE A 131 -0.18 -2.90 -10.95
C ILE A 131 0.92 -2.97 -12.00
N VAL A 132 1.42 -4.16 -12.33
CA VAL A 132 2.44 -4.33 -13.37
C VAL A 132 1.90 -3.90 -14.74
N LYS A 133 0.65 -4.24 -15.06
CA LYS A 133 -0.01 -3.79 -16.29
C LYS A 133 -0.13 -2.27 -16.34
N PHE A 134 -0.47 -1.63 -15.22
CA PHE A 134 -0.49 -0.17 -15.11
C PHE A 134 0.88 0.44 -15.39
N PHE A 135 1.96 -0.12 -14.84
CA PHE A 135 3.31 0.35 -15.16
C PHE A 135 3.71 0.15 -16.62
N LYS A 136 3.18 -0.89 -17.29
CA LYS A 136 3.46 -1.16 -18.70
C LYS A 136 2.59 -0.34 -19.66
N THR A 137 1.39 0.07 -19.26
CA THR A 137 0.37 0.61 -20.18
C THR A 137 -0.23 1.95 -19.80
N GLY A 138 -0.04 2.40 -18.56
CA GLY A 138 -0.72 3.55 -17.99
C GLY A 138 -2.21 3.35 -17.71
N LYS A 139 -2.78 2.17 -17.98
CA LYS A 139 -4.20 1.88 -17.78
C LYS A 139 -4.48 1.36 -16.37
N ILE A 140 -5.53 1.88 -15.74
CA ILE A 140 -6.00 1.44 -14.44
C ILE A 140 -7.03 0.35 -14.67
N GLU A 141 -6.76 -0.84 -14.13
CA GLU A 141 -7.65 -1.99 -14.16
C GLU A 141 -7.81 -2.52 -12.74
N SER A 142 -9.02 -2.90 -12.35
CA SER A 142 -9.24 -3.59 -11.08
C SER A 142 -8.93 -5.07 -11.21
N ALA A 143 -8.28 -5.63 -10.20
CA ALA A 143 -8.15 -7.07 -10.06
C ALA A 143 -9.53 -7.71 -9.86
N ILE A 144 -9.63 -8.97 -10.24
CA ILE A 144 -10.80 -9.79 -9.94
C ILE A 144 -10.58 -10.56 -8.63
N PRO A 145 -11.65 -11.00 -7.95
CA PRO A 145 -11.52 -11.93 -6.84
C PRO A 145 -10.84 -13.23 -7.29
N SER A 146 -9.95 -13.75 -6.46
CA SER A 146 -9.32 -15.06 -6.66
C SER A 146 -8.86 -15.64 -5.33
N PRO A 147 -8.75 -16.99 -5.24
CA PRO A 147 -8.04 -17.60 -4.13
C PRO A 147 -6.54 -17.24 -4.18
N MET A 148 -5.84 -17.55 -3.09
CA MET A 148 -4.38 -17.41 -3.03
C MET A 148 -3.69 -18.27 -4.10
N LEU A 149 -2.84 -17.65 -4.92
CA LEU A 149 -2.09 -18.35 -5.96
C LEU A 149 -0.71 -18.82 -5.49
N GLY A 150 -0.36 -20.05 -5.84
CA GLY A 150 0.98 -20.61 -5.62
C GLY A 150 2.05 -19.93 -6.51
N THR A 151 3.31 -19.98 -6.06
CA THR A 151 4.45 -19.32 -6.69
C THR A 151 4.63 -19.66 -8.16
N ASP A 152 4.32 -20.90 -8.58
CA ASP A 152 4.48 -21.35 -9.96
C ASP A 152 3.50 -20.66 -10.91
N LEU A 153 2.25 -20.48 -10.48
CA LEU A 153 1.23 -19.78 -11.25
C LEU A 153 1.54 -18.29 -11.33
N VAL A 154 1.99 -17.71 -10.21
CA VAL A 154 2.44 -16.31 -10.17
C VAL A 154 3.64 -16.12 -11.10
N ALA A 155 4.65 -16.98 -11.04
CA ALA A 155 5.81 -16.88 -11.91
C ALA A 155 5.44 -16.91 -13.40
N LYS A 156 4.54 -17.82 -13.81
CA LYS A 156 4.02 -17.87 -15.19
C LYS A 156 3.40 -16.56 -15.65
N LYS A 157 2.66 -15.85 -14.78
CA LYS A 157 2.03 -14.57 -15.10
C LYS A 157 3.04 -13.44 -15.38
N PHE A 158 4.24 -13.53 -14.81
CA PHE A 158 5.28 -12.49 -14.92
C PHE A 158 6.47 -12.90 -15.80
N GLY A 159 6.25 -13.83 -16.75
CA GLY A 159 7.25 -14.24 -17.74
C GLY A 159 8.11 -15.45 -17.32
N GLY A 160 7.70 -16.17 -16.28
CA GLY A 160 8.34 -17.39 -15.79
C GLY A 160 9.54 -17.12 -14.87
N GLY A 161 10.24 -18.20 -14.50
CA GLY A 161 11.35 -18.18 -13.55
C GLY A 161 10.97 -18.75 -12.18
N SER A 162 11.78 -18.43 -11.17
CA SER A 162 11.57 -18.90 -9.80
C SER A 162 11.77 -17.76 -8.83
N PHE A 163 11.02 -17.77 -7.73
CA PHE A 163 11.22 -16.83 -6.64
C PHE A 163 12.56 -17.11 -5.96
N ILE A 164 13.35 -16.04 -5.78
CA ILE A 164 14.69 -16.08 -5.21
C ILE A 164 14.60 -15.58 -3.76
N PRO A 165 14.96 -16.39 -2.75
CA PRO A 165 15.02 -15.94 -1.37
C PRO A 165 15.95 -14.73 -1.21
N SER A 166 15.49 -13.70 -0.50
CA SER A 166 16.28 -12.48 -0.28
C SER A 166 15.77 -11.67 0.90
N THR A 167 16.43 -10.55 1.18
CA THR A 167 15.92 -9.49 2.07
C THR A 167 15.62 -8.27 1.24
N ILE A 168 14.71 -7.39 1.69
CA ILE A 168 14.39 -6.16 0.94
C ILE A 168 15.65 -5.28 0.80
N SER A 169 16.49 -5.20 1.83
CA SER A 169 17.79 -4.49 1.75
C SER A 169 18.71 -5.10 0.68
N ARG A 170 18.74 -6.42 0.54
CA ARG A 170 19.54 -7.08 -0.50
C ARG A 170 18.94 -6.83 -1.88
N MET A 171 17.61 -6.84 -2.02
CA MET A 171 16.94 -6.47 -3.26
C MET A 171 17.27 -5.02 -3.65
N GLU A 172 17.28 -4.06 -2.72
CA GLU A 172 17.60 -2.65 -3.02
C GLU A 172 18.97 -2.50 -3.69
N LEU A 173 19.94 -3.35 -3.34
CA LEU A 173 21.25 -3.38 -3.97
C LEU A 173 21.27 -4.10 -5.33
N LEU A 174 20.42 -5.12 -5.52
CA LEU A 174 20.45 -6.00 -6.70
C LEU A 174 19.54 -5.54 -7.86
N ILE A 175 18.44 -4.86 -7.53
CA ILE A 175 17.46 -4.40 -8.52
C ILE A 175 17.98 -3.13 -9.19
N GLN A 176 17.80 -3.02 -10.49
CA GLN A 176 18.21 -1.85 -11.27
C GLN A 176 17.13 -0.76 -11.27
N GLU A 177 17.52 0.49 -11.47
CA GLU A 177 16.58 1.62 -11.55
C GLU A 177 15.54 1.38 -12.66
N GLY A 178 14.25 1.54 -12.33
CA GLY A 178 13.11 1.26 -13.21
C GLY A 178 12.68 -0.20 -13.27
N GLU A 179 13.47 -1.14 -12.72
CA GLU A 179 13.14 -2.56 -12.75
C GLU A 179 12.00 -2.88 -11.77
N ILE A 180 11.05 -3.71 -12.24
CA ILE A 180 9.88 -4.15 -11.48
C ILE A 180 10.08 -5.60 -11.06
N ILE A 181 9.79 -5.89 -9.78
CA ILE A 181 9.84 -7.21 -9.19
C ILE A 181 8.51 -7.54 -8.51
N ILE A 182 8.18 -8.81 -8.44
CA ILE A 182 7.15 -9.32 -7.54
C ILE A 182 7.84 -9.82 -6.29
N ILE A 183 7.46 -9.28 -5.14
CA ILE A 183 7.96 -9.72 -3.85
C ILE A 183 6.87 -10.57 -3.21
N ARG A 184 7.26 -11.72 -2.69
CA ARG A 184 6.43 -12.52 -1.80
C ARG A 184 7.04 -12.48 -0.41
N GLY A 185 6.27 -11.99 0.54
CA GLY A 185 6.59 -12.13 1.95
C GLY A 185 5.94 -13.40 2.49
N VAL A 186 6.74 -14.33 2.98
CA VAL A 186 6.28 -15.58 3.58
C VAL A 186 6.03 -15.35 5.06
N PHE A 187 4.90 -15.77 5.60
CA PHE A 187 4.55 -15.56 7.02
C PHE A 187 4.20 -16.84 7.77
N LYS A 188 4.09 -17.97 7.08
CA LYS A 188 3.85 -19.28 7.71
C LYS A 188 4.47 -20.40 6.89
N LYS A 189 5.05 -21.37 7.58
CA LYS A 189 5.59 -22.59 6.99
C LYS A 189 4.93 -23.81 7.64
N ILE A 190 4.49 -24.77 6.83
CA ILE A 190 3.93 -26.05 7.28
C ILE A 190 4.76 -27.17 6.68
N THR A 191 5.59 -27.81 7.51
CA THR A 191 6.37 -28.98 7.11
C THR A 191 5.49 -30.23 7.13
N TYR A 192 5.51 -31.02 6.07
CA TYR A 192 4.74 -32.28 6.03
C TYR A 192 5.43 -33.32 6.92
N LYS A 193 4.64 -34.01 7.76
CA LYS A 193 5.13 -35.05 8.69
C LYS A 193 6.02 -36.05 7.96
N ASN A 194 7.17 -36.36 8.57
CA ASN A 194 8.15 -37.34 8.08
C ASN A 194 8.71 -37.02 6.68
N THR A 195 8.72 -35.75 6.27
CA THR A 195 9.37 -35.31 5.02
C THR A 195 10.17 -34.03 5.24
N ASN A 196 11.10 -33.75 4.33
CA ASN A 196 11.77 -32.44 4.24
C ASN A 196 10.96 -31.42 3.41
N LYS A 197 9.74 -31.77 2.97
CA LYS A 197 8.88 -30.90 2.17
C LYS A 197 8.07 -29.97 3.07
N PHE A 198 7.78 -28.78 2.59
CA PHE A 198 6.90 -27.84 3.27
C PHE A 198 5.95 -27.14 2.30
N SER A 199 4.78 -26.76 2.80
CA SER A 199 3.93 -25.72 2.23
C SER A 199 4.23 -24.40 2.93
N SER A 200 4.01 -23.28 2.24
CA SER A 200 4.17 -21.95 2.85
C SER A 200 3.03 -21.03 2.45
N TYR A 201 2.63 -20.16 3.37
CA TYR A 201 1.68 -19.09 3.12
C TYR A 201 2.43 -17.76 3.05
N GLY A 202 2.03 -16.93 2.10
CA GLY A 202 2.68 -15.66 1.88
C GLY A 202 1.76 -14.69 1.16
N HIS A 203 2.20 -13.45 1.11
CA HIS A 203 1.52 -12.32 0.49
C HIS A 203 2.37 -11.75 -0.65
N TYR A 204 1.75 -11.45 -1.78
CA TYR A 204 2.44 -10.83 -2.92
C TYR A 204 2.19 -9.33 -2.97
N PHE A 205 3.25 -8.59 -3.26
CA PHE A 205 3.21 -7.16 -3.53
C PHE A 205 4.28 -6.80 -4.57
N VAL A 206 4.15 -5.62 -5.18
CA VAL A 206 5.06 -5.19 -6.25
C VAL A 206 6.19 -4.35 -5.65
N GLY A 207 7.42 -4.63 -6.07
CA GLY A 207 8.57 -3.78 -5.85
C GLY A 207 8.97 -3.08 -7.14
N ILE A 208 9.26 -1.78 -7.09
CA ILE A 208 9.89 -1.06 -8.21
C ILE A 208 11.03 -0.19 -7.66
N LYS A 209 12.19 -0.22 -8.31
CA LYS A 209 13.28 0.69 -7.92
C LYS A 209 13.11 2.03 -8.63
N LYS A 210 12.92 3.09 -7.85
CA LYS A 210 12.85 4.46 -8.35
C LYS A 210 13.59 5.40 -7.42
N GLN A 211 14.36 6.31 -8.00
CA GLN A 211 15.20 7.27 -7.30
C GLN A 211 16.17 6.58 -6.34
N GLY A 212 16.73 5.44 -6.76
CA GLY A 212 17.66 4.65 -5.96
C GLY A 212 17.03 3.88 -4.79
N LYS A 213 15.71 3.96 -4.59
CA LYS A 213 14.96 3.30 -3.53
C LYS A 213 13.98 2.27 -4.06
N ILE A 214 13.73 1.21 -3.31
CA ILE A 214 12.62 0.29 -3.63
C ILE A 214 11.33 0.86 -3.07
N HIS A 215 10.31 0.97 -3.92
CA HIS A 215 8.94 1.28 -3.55
C HIS A 215 8.16 -0.04 -3.48
N LEU A 216 7.53 -0.28 -2.34
CA LEU A 216 6.73 -1.46 -2.03
C LEU A 216 5.26 -1.10 -2.19
N LEU A 217 4.57 -1.81 -3.07
CA LEU A 217 3.20 -1.50 -3.50
C LEU A 217 2.31 -2.70 -3.19
N ASP A 218 1.57 -2.62 -2.10
CA ASP A 218 0.58 -3.61 -1.72
C ASP A 218 -0.78 -3.15 -2.22
N GLY A 219 -1.14 -3.53 -3.45
CA GLY A 219 -2.44 -3.16 -3.97
C GLY A 219 -3.61 -3.86 -3.31
N GLN A 220 -3.39 -4.97 -2.56
CA GLN A 220 -4.50 -5.62 -1.88
C GLN A 220 -5.05 -4.68 -0.81
N THR A 221 -4.16 -4.00 -0.06
CA THR A 221 -4.53 -3.01 0.96
C THR A 221 -4.61 -1.60 0.42
N GLY A 222 -3.98 -1.30 -0.71
CA GLY A 222 -3.80 0.06 -1.23
C GLY A 222 -2.59 0.79 -0.62
N GLU A 223 -1.71 0.07 0.10
CA GLU A 223 -0.53 0.66 0.71
C GLU A 223 0.59 0.88 -0.30
N ASN A 224 1.31 2.00 -0.11
CA ASN A 224 2.51 2.35 -0.87
C ASN A 224 3.56 2.86 0.12
N VAL A 225 4.68 2.16 0.19
CA VAL A 225 5.76 2.41 1.16
C VAL A 225 7.09 2.49 0.42
N ILE A 226 7.86 3.53 0.71
CA ILE A 226 9.26 3.62 0.26
C ILE A 226 10.11 2.85 1.27
N PHE A 227 10.93 1.92 0.81
CA PHE A 227 11.81 1.17 1.68
C PHE A 227 12.92 2.07 2.23
N GLU A 228 12.82 2.35 3.51
CA GLU A 228 13.76 3.10 4.34
C GLU A 228 13.81 2.43 5.71
N GLN A 229 14.86 2.66 6.50
CA GLN A 229 14.92 2.17 7.89
C GLN A 229 14.03 3.02 8.80
N THR A 230 12.73 3.00 8.55
CA THR A 230 11.71 3.74 9.29
C THR A 230 10.76 2.78 9.99
N ARG A 231 10.13 3.24 11.08
CA ARG A 231 9.10 2.48 11.79
C ARG A 231 7.98 2.02 10.86
N LYS A 232 7.54 2.88 9.93
CA LYS A 232 6.51 2.56 8.92
C LYS A 232 6.84 1.33 8.07
N VAL A 233 8.10 1.17 7.69
CA VAL A 233 8.56 0.01 6.91
C VAL A 233 8.64 -1.23 7.80
N GLN A 234 9.11 -1.09 9.04
CA GLN A 234 9.09 -2.18 10.01
C GLN A 234 7.67 -2.65 10.29
N ASP A 235 6.72 -1.73 10.35
CA ASP A 235 5.31 -1.96 10.59
C ASP A 235 4.62 -2.66 9.40
N PHE A 236 4.86 -2.20 8.16
CA PHE A 236 4.45 -2.89 6.92
C PHE A 236 4.97 -4.34 6.86
N ILE A 237 6.20 -4.56 7.34
CA ILE A 237 6.81 -5.88 7.43
C ILE A 237 6.15 -6.68 8.59
N ASN A 238 6.24 -6.20 9.82
CA ASN A 238 5.84 -6.95 11.02
C ASN A 238 4.34 -7.22 11.11
N GLY A 239 3.50 -6.33 10.56
CA GLY A 239 2.05 -6.49 10.56
C GLY A 239 1.56 -7.72 9.79
N ARG A 240 2.35 -8.21 8.83
CA ARG A 240 2.02 -9.40 8.02
C ARG A 240 2.94 -10.58 8.25
N TYR A 241 4.14 -10.39 8.78
CA TYR A 241 5.11 -11.46 9.02
C TYR A 241 5.22 -11.77 10.52
N LYS A 242 4.76 -12.95 10.96
CA LYS A 242 4.98 -13.42 12.33
C LYS A 242 6.48 -13.42 12.62
N LYS A 243 6.88 -12.67 13.65
CA LYS A 243 8.26 -12.53 14.10
C LYS A 243 8.87 -13.92 14.33
N GLY A 244 9.75 -14.37 13.41
CA GLY A 244 10.48 -15.63 13.51
C GLY A 244 10.09 -16.75 12.52
N GLU A 245 8.96 -16.64 11.79
CA GLU A 245 8.56 -17.65 10.79
C GLU A 245 8.66 -17.18 9.33
N GLY A 246 8.88 -15.87 9.12
CA GLY A 246 8.81 -15.26 7.79
C GLY A 246 10.16 -14.95 7.13
N TRP A 247 10.14 -14.90 5.79
CA TRP A 247 11.24 -14.42 4.95
C TRP A 247 10.67 -13.78 3.68
N PHE A 248 11.52 -13.11 2.89
CA PHE A 248 11.12 -12.60 1.59
C PHE A 248 11.73 -13.41 0.46
N GLU A 249 11.01 -13.47 -0.64
CA GLU A 249 11.51 -13.96 -1.91
C GLU A 249 11.01 -13.05 -3.02
N TYR A 250 11.75 -12.95 -4.12
CA TYR A 250 11.39 -12.05 -5.22
C TYR A 250 11.54 -12.72 -6.58
N LEU A 251 10.76 -12.23 -7.54
CA LEU A 251 10.80 -12.61 -8.94
C LEU A 251 10.94 -11.35 -9.79
N LYS A 252 11.88 -11.37 -10.75
CA LYS A 252 12.01 -10.30 -11.74
C LYS A 252 10.91 -10.41 -12.79
N VAL A 253 10.19 -9.32 -13.03
CA VAL A 253 9.16 -9.24 -14.08
C VAL A 253 9.86 -9.18 -15.44
N ARG A 254 9.39 -9.97 -16.40
CA ARG A 254 9.87 -9.96 -17.79
C ARG A 254 8.85 -9.32 -18.75
#